data_AF-A0A918R638-F1
#
_entry.id   AF-A0A918R638-F1
#
_cell.length_a   1.000
_cell.length_b   1.000
_cell.length_c   1.000
_cell.angle_alpha   90.00
_cell.angle_beta   90.00
_cell.angle_gamma   90.00
#
_symmetry.space_group_name_H-M   'P 1'
#
loop_
_entity.id
_entity.type
_entity.pdbx_description
1 polymer ?
#
loop_
_entity_poly.entity_id
_entity_poly.type
_entity_poly.pdbx_seq_one_letter_code
_entity_poly.pdbx_strand_id
1 'polypeptide(L)'
;MPQSTSTAPAPSKKPSRPSDRFVAYVHDLCQSKRTRAELRRGLALPVERCNYLHRYLVPWVTGAYPDGLHADARRAHYAVAALIAARPRTARDADTAAGSSPGDTDTDWYKRANLGAALGQAVNKGVLKPATAESTLHLMSRQSADAIHPGLPALTRQLLTGGVAVDWAVLLEHLSWWDRDRDRIATAWLESYFRITSAEAAPDDTDRPETSNPPEENE
;
A
#
# COMPACT_ATOMS: atom_id res chain seq x y z
N MET A 1 20.14 -51.22 9.24
CA MET A 1 20.32 -50.09 8.31
C MET A 1 19.08 -49.21 8.37
N PRO A 2 19.09 -48.09 9.10
CA PRO A 2 17.99 -47.13 9.07
C PRO A 2 18.15 -46.16 7.89
N GLN A 3 17.06 -45.92 7.19
CA GLN A 3 16.98 -45.04 6.02
C GLN A 3 16.95 -43.57 6.45
N SER A 4 17.79 -42.74 5.83
CA SER A 4 17.77 -41.28 5.99
C SER A 4 16.59 -40.71 5.20
N THR A 5 15.57 -40.23 5.88
CA THR A 5 14.56 -39.36 5.27
C THR A 5 15.17 -37.98 5.04
N SER A 6 15.36 -37.64 3.76
CA SER A 6 15.78 -36.33 3.29
C SER A 6 14.70 -35.29 3.60
N THR A 7 14.93 -34.44 4.62
CA THR A 7 14.12 -33.25 4.88
C THR A 7 14.33 -32.25 3.74
N ALA A 8 13.27 -32.02 2.95
CA ALA A 8 13.24 -30.98 1.94
C ALA A 8 13.45 -29.59 2.58
N PRO A 9 14.27 -28.70 1.99
CA PRO A 9 14.46 -27.35 2.52
C PRO A 9 13.17 -26.54 2.38
N ALA A 10 12.76 -25.88 3.47
CA ALA A 10 11.64 -24.94 3.51
C ALA A 10 11.79 -23.86 2.41
N PRO A 11 10.68 -23.36 1.82
CA PRO A 11 10.74 -22.37 0.77
C PRO A 11 11.49 -21.13 1.25
N SER A 12 12.56 -20.79 0.53
CA SER A 12 13.45 -19.66 0.79
C SER A 12 12.64 -18.36 0.80
N LYS A 13 12.48 -17.73 1.96
CA LYS A 13 11.89 -16.38 2.06
C LYS A 13 12.66 -15.43 1.14
N LYS A 14 11.97 -14.84 0.14
CA LYS A 14 12.57 -13.82 -0.72
C LYS A 14 13.15 -12.69 0.16
N PRO A 15 14.32 -12.13 -0.17
CA PRO A 15 14.89 -11.05 0.62
C PRO A 15 13.92 -9.86 0.64
N SER A 16 13.44 -9.54 1.84
CA SER A 16 12.51 -8.45 2.10
C SER A 16 13.17 -7.11 1.77
N ARG A 17 12.50 -6.26 0.98
CA ARG A 17 13.03 -4.95 0.54
C ARG A 17 13.27 -4.04 1.76
N PRO A 18 14.16 -3.04 1.68
CA PRO A 18 14.33 -2.06 2.75
C PRO A 18 13.00 -1.43 3.22
N SER A 19 12.10 -1.13 2.28
CA SER A 19 10.77 -0.58 2.54
C SER A 19 9.88 -1.53 3.36
N ASP A 20 9.95 -2.84 3.11
CA ASP A 20 9.23 -3.84 3.91
C ASP A 20 9.80 -3.97 5.32
N ARG A 21 11.13 -4.02 5.42
CA ARG A 21 11.84 -4.03 6.71
C ARG A 21 11.54 -2.78 7.55
N PHE A 22 11.39 -1.63 6.90
CA PHE A 22 10.99 -0.40 7.56
C PHE A 22 9.59 -0.50 8.15
N VAL A 23 8.63 -0.97 7.35
CA VAL A 23 7.24 -1.14 7.81
C VAL A 23 7.19 -2.13 8.97
N ALA A 24 7.88 -3.27 8.88
CA ALA A 24 7.99 -4.23 9.98
C ALA A 24 8.54 -3.57 11.27
N TYR A 25 9.61 -2.79 11.13
CA TYR A 25 10.20 -2.03 12.25
C TYR A 25 9.22 -1.02 12.87
N VAL A 26 8.48 -0.25 12.06
CA VAL A 26 7.50 0.71 12.58
C VAL A 26 6.31 0.00 13.24
N HIS A 27 5.87 -1.15 12.72
CA HIS A 27 4.83 -1.96 13.35
C HIS A 27 5.28 -2.45 14.73
N ASP A 28 6.52 -2.89 14.87
CA ASP A 28 7.10 -3.27 16.17
C ASP A 28 7.15 -2.07 17.14
N LEU A 29 7.64 -0.91 16.69
CA LEU A 29 7.60 0.33 17.49
C LEU A 29 6.18 0.68 17.97
N CYS A 30 5.16 0.43 17.13
CA CYS A 30 3.76 0.72 17.44
C CYS A 30 3.11 -0.22 18.46
N GLN A 31 3.78 -1.31 18.86
CA GLN A 31 3.36 -2.17 19.98
C GLN A 31 3.37 -1.38 21.30
N SER A 32 4.34 -0.48 21.46
CA SER A 32 4.34 0.49 22.55
C SER A 32 3.30 1.58 22.32
N LYS A 33 2.29 1.66 23.21
CA LYS A 33 1.25 2.70 23.15
C LYS A 33 1.83 4.12 23.18
N ARG A 34 2.91 4.33 23.95
CA ARG A 34 3.59 5.63 24.06
C ARG A 34 4.27 6.00 22.76
N THR A 35 5.12 5.11 22.23
CA THR A 35 5.84 5.31 20.97
C THR A 35 4.88 5.54 19.81
N ARG A 36 3.79 4.76 19.74
CA ARG A 36 2.73 4.96 18.76
C ARG A 36 2.08 6.34 18.87
N ALA A 37 1.75 6.78 20.08
CA ALA A 37 1.13 8.10 20.29
C ALA A 37 2.06 9.24 19.85
N GLU A 38 3.37 9.10 20.07
CA GLU A 38 4.37 10.06 19.61
C GLU A 38 4.51 10.04 18.08
N LEU A 39 4.68 8.87 17.45
CA LEU A 39 4.72 8.73 15.98
C LEU A 39 3.51 9.37 15.31
N ARG A 40 2.32 9.16 15.87
CA ARG A 40 1.06 9.73 15.37
C ARG A 40 1.02 11.27 15.44
N ARG A 41 1.79 11.92 16.31
CA ARG A 41 1.86 13.40 16.36
C ARG A 41 2.55 13.99 15.13
N GLY A 42 3.29 13.18 14.37
CA GLY A 42 3.98 13.59 13.14
C GLY A 42 3.08 13.65 11.90
N LEU A 43 1.79 13.37 12.02
CA LEU A 43 0.87 13.32 10.87
C LEU A 43 0.80 14.67 10.15
N ALA A 44 0.93 14.63 8.82
CA ALA A 44 0.89 15.81 7.94
C ALA A 44 1.89 16.91 8.31
N LEU A 45 2.89 16.62 9.15
CA LEU A 45 3.93 17.57 9.50
C LEU A 45 5.15 17.38 8.61
N PRO A 46 5.86 18.47 8.25
CA PRO A 46 7.16 18.37 7.60
C PRO A 46 8.21 17.79 8.57
N VAL A 47 9.30 17.26 8.03
CA VAL A 47 10.34 16.53 8.79
C VAL A 47 10.94 17.40 9.89
N GLU A 48 11.14 18.69 9.62
CA GLU A 48 11.75 19.68 10.52
C GLU A 48 10.92 19.92 11.78
N ARG A 49 9.61 19.63 11.72
CA ARG A 49 8.70 19.70 12.87
C ARG A 49 8.56 18.37 13.62
N CYS A 50 9.26 17.34 13.17
CA CYS A 50 9.20 15.98 13.71
C CYS A 50 10.50 15.56 14.43
N ASN A 51 11.27 16.51 14.97
CA ASN A 51 12.56 16.26 15.62
C ASN A 51 12.50 15.19 16.72
N TYR A 52 11.39 15.08 17.44
CA TYR A 52 11.18 14.06 18.47
C TYR A 52 11.12 12.62 17.91
N LEU A 53 10.89 12.44 16.61
CA LEU A 53 10.92 11.14 15.92
C LEU A 53 12.33 10.72 15.50
N HIS A 54 13.30 11.64 15.52
CA HIS A 54 14.67 11.36 15.09
C HIS A 54 15.26 10.17 15.85
N ARG A 55 14.98 10.07 17.17
CA ARG A 55 15.46 8.98 18.03
C ARG A 55 15.01 7.58 17.57
N TYR A 56 13.91 7.48 16.83
CA TYR A 56 13.36 6.22 16.34
C TYR A 56 13.76 5.95 14.90
N LEU A 57 13.70 6.97 14.05
CA LEU A 57 13.84 6.79 12.60
C LEU A 57 15.28 6.92 12.11
N VAL A 58 16.08 7.81 12.71
CA VAL A 58 17.47 8.04 12.27
C VAL A 58 18.35 6.80 12.45
N PRO A 59 18.34 6.08 13.59
CA PRO A 59 19.16 4.88 13.75
C PRO A 59 18.88 3.82 12.68
N TRP A 60 17.61 3.65 12.32
CA TRP A 60 17.21 2.72 11.27
C TRP A 60 17.66 3.20 9.88
N VAL A 61 17.43 4.49 9.57
CA VAL A 61 17.82 5.08 8.28
C VAL A 61 19.33 5.00 8.06
N THR A 62 20.14 5.35 9.05
CA THR A 62 21.61 5.31 8.93
C THR A 62 22.13 3.89 8.75
N GLY A 63 21.47 2.89 9.36
CA GLY A 63 21.83 1.49 9.18
C GLY A 63 21.40 0.91 7.82
N ALA A 64 20.24 1.32 7.31
CA ALA A 64 19.68 0.82 6.04
C ALA A 64 20.21 1.55 4.80
N TYR A 65 20.57 2.83 4.94
CA TYR A 65 21.03 3.72 3.88
C TYR A 65 22.33 4.42 4.33
N PRO A 66 23.50 3.79 4.12
CA PRO A 66 24.79 4.34 4.57
C PRO A 66 25.12 5.70 3.97
N ASP A 67 24.75 5.92 2.70
CA ASP A 67 24.93 7.18 1.99
C ASP A 67 23.87 8.24 2.36
N GLY A 68 22.96 7.88 3.27
CA GLY A 68 21.83 8.69 3.70
C GLY A 68 20.65 8.65 2.73
N LEU A 69 19.51 9.14 3.22
CA LEU A 69 18.32 9.39 2.42
C LEU A 69 18.32 10.83 1.91
N HIS A 70 17.99 10.99 0.62
CA HIS A 70 17.63 12.30 0.09
C HIS A 70 16.36 12.84 0.77
N ALA A 71 16.12 14.15 0.64
CA ALA A 71 15.07 14.87 1.38
C ALA A 71 13.68 14.23 1.23
N ASP A 72 13.27 13.91 0.00
CA ASP A 72 11.93 13.39 -0.28
C ASP A 72 11.72 12.00 0.32
N ALA A 73 12.69 11.10 0.18
CA ALA A 73 12.62 9.78 0.81
C ALA A 73 12.63 9.89 2.33
N ARG A 74 13.42 10.81 2.90
CA ARG A 74 13.37 11.07 4.35
C ARG A 74 11.96 11.52 4.77
N ARG A 75 11.35 12.45 4.04
CA ARG A 75 9.97 12.88 4.30
C ARG A 75 8.97 11.75 4.17
N ALA A 76 9.11 10.89 3.16
CA ALA A 76 8.28 9.71 2.97
C ALA A 76 8.35 8.74 4.15
N HIS A 77 9.55 8.47 4.68
CA HIS A 77 9.73 7.60 5.85
C HIS A 77 9.01 8.15 7.09
N TYR A 78 9.12 9.46 7.33
CA TYR A 78 8.45 10.11 8.47
C TYR A 78 6.94 10.10 8.31
N ALA A 79 6.45 10.43 7.11
CA ALA A 79 5.03 10.43 6.79
C ALA A 79 4.43 9.03 6.95
N VAL A 80 5.04 8.00 6.34
CA VAL A 80 4.55 6.62 6.43
C VAL A 80 4.60 6.11 7.87
N ALA A 81 5.66 6.43 8.64
CA ALA A 81 5.71 6.04 10.04
C ALA A 81 4.56 6.64 10.87
N ALA A 82 4.24 7.92 10.64
CA ALA A 82 3.11 8.58 11.27
C ALA A 82 1.76 7.98 10.83
N LEU A 83 1.61 7.65 9.54
CA LEU A 83 0.40 7.02 8.99
C LEU A 83 0.16 5.63 9.58
N ILE A 84 1.19 4.79 9.67
CA ILE A 84 1.14 3.46 10.30
C ILE A 84 0.72 3.60 11.78
N ALA A 85 1.26 4.59 12.49
CA ALA A 85 0.91 4.84 13.89
C ALA A 85 -0.52 5.38 14.07
N ALA A 86 -1.10 6.00 13.05
CA ALA A 86 -2.42 6.61 13.05
C ALA A 86 -3.58 5.67 12.75
N ARG A 87 -3.29 4.42 12.38
CA ARG A 87 -4.29 3.46 11.92
C ARG A 87 -5.39 3.23 12.97
N PRO A 88 -6.67 3.19 12.55
CA PRO A 88 -7.79 2.83 13.42
C PRO A 88 -7.57 1.47 14.11
N ARG A 89 -8.20 1.28 15.27
CA ARG A 89 -8.07 0.01 16.02
C ARG A 89 -8.56 -1.18 15.21
N THR A 90 -9.67 -1.03 14.51
CA THR A 90 -10.25 -2.05 13.63
C THR A 90 -9.26 -2.55 12.58
N ALA A 91 -8.54 -1.63 11.92
CA ALA A 91 -7.52 -2.00 10.93
C ALA A 91 -6.33 -2.74 11.57
N ARG A 92 -5.90 -2.32 12.77
CA ARG A 92 -4.80 -3.01 13.49
C ARG A 92 -5.19 -4.42 13.94
N ASP A 93 -6.42 -4.57 14.42
CA ASP A 93 -6.94 -5.86 14.87
C ASP A 93 -7.12 -6.79 13.65
N ALA A 94 -7.53 -6.26 12.48
CA ALA A 94 -7.60 -6.99 11.22
C ALA A 94 -6.22 -7.48 10.73
N ASP A 95 -5.17 -6.64 10.79
CA ASP A 95 -3.80 -7.06 10.43
C ASP A 95 -3.32 -8.21 11.33
N THR A 96 -3.65 -8.13 12.62
CA THR A 96 -3.28 -9.17 13.61
C THR A 96 -4.03 -10.47 13.34
N ALA A 97 -5.32 -10.39 13.01
CA ALA A 97 -6.16 -11.53 12.71
C ALA A 97 -5.80 -12.21 11.38
N ALA A 98 -5.38 -11.44 10.38
CA ALA A 98 -4.98 -11.95 9.07
C ALA A 98 -3.65 -12.72 9.11
N GLY A 99 -2.90 -12.68 10.21
CA GLY A 99 -1.55 -13.26 10.29
C GLY A 99 -0.56 -12.61 9.32
N SER A 100 -0.94 -11.49 8.70
CA SER A 100 -0.16 -10.76 7.73
C SER A 100 1.01 -10.09 8.43
N SER A 101 2.16 -10.76 8.47
CA SER A 101 3.39 -10.11 8.91
C SER A 101 3.71 -8.97 7.93
N PRO A 102 3.95 -7.74 8.38
CA PRO A 102 4.26 -6.62 7.49
C PRO A 102 5.57 -6.94 6.76
N GLY A 103 5.49 -7.27 5.46
CA GLY A 103 6.64 -7.68 4.65
C GLY A 103 6.71 -9.17 4.28
N ASP A 104 5.72 -10.00 4.68
CA ASP A 104 5.63 -11.42 4.28
C ASP A 104 4.74 -11.61 3.04
N THR A 105 4.88 -10.73 2.05
CA THR A 105 4.25 -10.94 0.75
C THR A 105 5.20 -11.74 -0.13
N ASP A 106 4.91 -13.03 -0.33
CA ASP A 106 5.57 -13.85 -1.36
C ASP A 106 5.26 -13.36 -2.79
N THR A 107 4.26 -12.48 -2.91
CA THR A 107 3.91 -11.76 -4.13
C THR A 107 5.08 -10.92 -4.64
N ASP A 108 5.37 -11.03 -5.93
CA ASP A 108 6.32 -10.14 -6.58
C ASP A 108 5.93 -8.68 -6.38
N TRP A 109 6.90 -7.86 -6.01
CA TRP A 109 6.72 -6.45 -5.64
C TRP A 109 5.82 -5.67 -6.61
N TYR A 110 5.99 -5.86 -7.92
CA TYR A 110 5.26 -5.14 -8.96
C TYR A 110 3.77 -5.52 -9.06
N LYS A 111 3.35 -6.63 -8.44
CA LYS A 111 1.95 -7.07 -8.35
C LYS A 111 1.27 -6.60 -7.07
N ARG A 112 2.01 -6.01 -6.12
CA ARG A 112 1.45 -5.56 -4.84
C ARG A 112 0.53 -4.36 -5.07
N ALA A 113 -0.53 -4.27 -4.26
CA ALA A 113 -1.53 -3.23 -4.40
C ALA A 113 -0.96 -1.85 -4.05
N ASN A 114 -0.93 -0.94 -5.01
CA ASN A 114 -0.59 0.46 -4.78
C ASN A 114 -1.82 1.27 -4.31
N LEU A 115 -1.65 2.58 -4.08
CA LEU A 115 -2.74 3.43 -3.59
C LEU A 115 -3.93 3.49 -4.56
N GLY A 116 -3.67 3.49 -5.87
CA GLY A 116 -4.72 3.43 -6.89
C GLY A 116 -5.51 2.14 -6.82
N ALA A 117 -4.84 1.00 -6.63
CA ALA A 117 -5.50 -0.28 -6.40
C ALA A 117 -6.37 -0.26 -5.13
N ALA A 118 -5.88 0.30 -4.02
CA ALA A 118 -6.66 0.45 -2.79
C ALA A 118 -7.91 1.33 -3.01
N LEU A 119 -7.80 2.41 -3.78
CA LEU A 119 -8.95 3.25 -4.13
C LEU A 119 -9.97 2.50 -5.01
N GLY A 120 -9.51 1.70 -5.98
CA GLY A 120 -10.39 0.86 -6.78
C GLY A 120 -11.15 -0.15 -5.93
N GLN A 121 -10.46 -0.81 -4.99
CA GLN A 121 -11.11 -1.71 -4.03
C GLN A 121 -12.12 -0.98 -3.13
N ALA A 122 -11.84 0.25 -2.71
CA ALA A 122 -12.77 1.05 -1.92
C ALA A 122 -14.03 1.42 -2.71
N VAL A 123 -13.90 1.66 -4.01
CA VAL A 123 -15.05 1.89 -4.91
C VAL A 123 -15.88 0.61 -5.05
N ASN A 124 -15.25 -0.54 -5.34
CA ASN A 124 -15.97 -1.82 -5.46
C ASN A 124 -16.68 -2.20 -4.16
N LYS A 125 -16.11 -1.87 -3.00
CA LYS A 125 -16.75 -2.07 -1.68
C LYS A 125 -17.82 -1.02 -1.32
N GLY A 126 -18.07 -0.02 -2.16
CA GLY A 126 -19.02 1.07 -1.89
C GLY A 126 -18.59 2.05 -0.79
N VAL A 127 -17.31 2.01 -0.36
CA VAL A 127 -16.74 2.92 0.64
C VAL A 127 -16.53 4.32 0.05
N LEU A 128 -16.21 4.37 -1.24
CA LEU A 128 -15.98 5.60 -2.01
C LEU A 128 -16.84 5.62 -3.26
N LYS A 129 -17.31 6.80 -3.64
CA LYS A 129 -17.94 7.00 -4.95
C LYS A 129 -16.86 7.00 -6.04
N PRO A 130 -17.09 6.37 -7.21
CA PRO A 130 -16.12 6.34 -8.31
C PRO A 130 -15.59 7.73 -8.67
N ALA A 131 -16.49 8.70 -8.90
CA ALA A 131 -16.13 10.07 -9.27
C ALA A 131 -15.24 10.77 -8.20
N THR A 132 -15.44 10.46 -6.91
CA THR A 132 -14.63 11.01 -5.82
C THR A 132 -13.24 10.40 -5.80
N ALA A 133 -13.12 9.08 -5.98
CA ALA A 133 -11.84 8.40 -6.03
C ALA A 133 -11.00 8.86 -7.23
N GLU A 134 -11.62 8.95 -8.41
CA GLU A 134 -10.99 9.43 -9.64
C GLU A 134 -10.54 10.90 -9.53
N SER A 135 -11.40 11.79 -9.00
CA SER A 135 -11.04 13.20 -8.78
C SER A 135 -9.86 13.33 -7.81
N THR A 136 -9.82 12.50 -6.77
CA THR A 136 -8.72 12.48 -5.79
C THR A 136 -7.42 12.03 -6.45
N LEU A 137 -7.44 10.97 -7.27
CA LEU A 137 -6.27 10.49 -8.01
C LEU A 137 -5.74 11.54 -8.98
N HIS A 138 -6.62 12.18 -9.76
CA HIS A 138 -6.21 13.24 -10.67
C HIS A 138 -5.66 14.46 -9.94
N LEU A 139 -6.24 14.86 -8.81
CA LEU A 139 -5.70 15.94 -8.00
C LEU A 139 -4.29 15.59 -7.50
N MET A 140 -4.11 14.42 -6.89
CA MET A 140 -2.82 13.99 -6.36
C MET A 140 -1.77 13.86 -7.46
N SER A 141 -2.14 13.38 -8.66
CA SER A 141 -1.22 13.26 -9.81
C SER A 141 -0.54 14.57 -10.23
N ARG A 142 -1.16 15.71 -9.91
CA ARG A 142 -0.66 17.05 -10.26
C ARG A 142 0.11 17.72 -9.13
N GLN A 143 0.08 17.15 -7.93
CA GLN A 143 0.67 17.73 -6.72
C GLN A 143 2.17 17.38 -6.60
N SER A 144 2.95 18.31 -6.05
CA SER A 144 4.32 18.06 -5.59
C SER A 144 4.31 17.19 -4.32
N ALA A 145 5.48 16.66 -3.93
CA ALA A 145 5.60 15.94 -2.66
C ALA A 145 5.15 16.82 -1.48
N ASP A 146 5.45 18.11 -1.49
CA ASP A 146 5.00 19.03 -0.44
C ASP A 146 3.48 19.05 -0.26
N ALA A 147 2.74 19.01 -1.36
CA ALA A 147 1.29 19.12 -1.39
C ALA A 147 0.57 17.78 -1.21
N ILE A 148 1.18 16.65 -1.58
CA ILE A 148 0.54 15.33 -1.46
C ILE A 148 0.51 14.85 0.01
N HIS A 149 1.57 15.11 0.77
CA HIS A 149 1.71 14.58 2.14
C HIS A 149 0.59 15.01 3.12
N PRO A 150 0.13 16.27 3.12
CA PRO A 150 -0.98 16.70 3.99
C PRO A 150 -2.33 16.01 3.70
N GLY A 151 -2.57 15.56 2.47
CA GLY A 151 -3.82 14.90 2.08
C GLY A 151 -3.88 13.41 2.45
N LEU A 152 -2.72 12.75 2.56
CA LEU A 152 -2.64 11.30 2.81
C LEU A 152 -3.33 10.82 4.10
N PRO A 153 -3.27 11.52 5.26
CA PRO A 153 -3.88 11.04 6.48
C PRO A 153 -5.41 10.87 6.38
N ALA A 154 -6.09 11.82 5.74
CA ALA A 154 -7.53 11.75 5.57
C ALA A 154 -7.92 10.58 4.65
N LEU A 155 -7.23 10.46 3.52
CA LEU A 155 -7.47 9.42 2.52
C LEU A 155 -7.22 8.01 3.08
N THR A 156 -6.04 7.79 3.68
CA THR A 156 -5.70 6.49 4.27
C THR A 156 -6.62 6.12 5.43
N ARG A 157 -7.02 7.09 6.27
CA ARG A 157 -8.01 6.84 7.33
C ARG A 157 -9.35 6.39 6.75
N GLN A 158 -9.81 7.01 5.67
CA GLN A 158 -11.06 6.63 5.01
C GLN A 158 -10.99 5.21 4.46
N LEU A 159 -9.91 4.86 3.74
CA LEU A 159 -9.67 3.51 3.23
C LEU A 159 -9.68 2.46 4.35
N LEU A 160 -8.90 2.69 5.40
CA LEU A 160 -8.76 1.75 6.52
C LEU A 160 -10.07 1.60 7.31
N THR A 161 -10.84 2.68 7.45
CA THR A 161 -12.16 2.62 8.12
C THR A 161 -13.15 1.80 7.29
N GLY A 162 -13.06 1.87 5.96
CA GLY A 162 -13.82 1.02 5.04
C GLY A 162 -13.30 -0.41 4.87
N GLY A 163 -12.35 -0.85 5.71
CA GLY A 163 -11.80 -2.20 5.63
C GLY A 163 -10.99 -2.47 4.35
N VAL A 164 -10.40 -1.43 3.76
CA VAL A 164 -9.45 -1.55 2.65
C VAL A 164 -8.04 -1.44 3.21
N ALA A 165 -7.24 -2.47 2.98
CA ALA A 165 -5.84 -2.49 3.40
C ALA A 165 -4.99 -1.58 2.50
N VAL A 166 -3.99 -0.93 3.09
CA VAL A 166 -3.02 -0.10 2.37
C VAL A 166 -1.66 -0.76 2.49
N ASP A 167 -0.99 -1.01 1.36
CA ASP A 167 0.38 -1.50 1.37
C ASP A 167 1.35 -0.34 1.67
N TRP A 168 1.80 -0.28 2.93
CA TRP A 168 2.67 0.78 3.42
C TRP A 168 4.06 0.76 2.77
N ALA A 169 4.56 -0.40 2.35
CA ALA A 169 5.88 -0.52 1.75
C ALA A 169 5.85 0.06 0.32
N VAL A 170 4.81 -0.30 -0.45
CA VAL A 170 4.57 0.27 -1.79
C VAL A 170 4.32 1.77 -1.73
N LEU A 171 3.54 2.23 -0.74
CA LEU A 171 3.32 3.65 -0.52
C LEU A 171 4.61 4.40 -0.18
N LEU A 172 5.46 3.83 0.68
CA LEU A 172 6.75 4.42 1.03
C LEU A 172 7.67 4.59 -0.17
N GLU A 173 7.76 3.57 -1.03
CA GLU A 173 8.57 3.64 -2.23
C GLU A 173 8.07 4.74 -3.16
N HIS A 174 6.77 4.75 -3.47
CA HIS A 174 6.19 5.78 -4.33
C HIS A 174 6.35 7.19 -3.79
N LEU A 175 6.18 7.40 -2.49
CA LEU A 175 6.40 8.72 -1.90
C LEU A 175 7.87 9.11 -1.88
N SER A 176 8.79 8.15 -1.77
CA SER A 176 10.22 8.41 -1.82
C SER A 176 10.64 8.93 -3.20
N TRP A 177 10.09 8.37 -4.27
CA TRP A 177 10.43 8.78 -5.64
C TRP A 177 9.51 9.86 -6.22
N TRP A 178 8.56 10.39 -5.42
CA TRP A 178 7.46 11.21 -5.94
C TRP A 178 7.93 12.41 -6.76
N ASP A 179 8.86 13.24 -6.26
CA ASP A 179 9.30 14.43 -7.00
C ASP A 179 10.19 14.11 -8.22
N ARG A 180 10.78 12.91 -8.30
CA ARG A 180 11.64 12.48 -9.42
C ARG A 180 10.85 11.78 -10.53
N ASP A 181 9.89 10.95 -10.14
CA ASP A 181 9.16 10.03 -11.02
C ASP A 181 7.64 10.21 -10.92
N ARG A 182 7.17 11.42 -10.58
CA ARG A 182 5.76 11.72 -10.32
C ARG A 182 4.84 11.17 -11.39
N ASP A 183 5.11 11.50 -12.65
CA ASP A 183 4.21 11.18 -13.76
C ASP A 183 4.13 9.66 -13.98
N ARG A 184 5.25 8.95 -13.79
CA ARG A 184 5.30 7.48 -13.85
C ARG A 184 4.51 6.85 -12.72
N ILE A 185 4.67 7.34 -11.49
CA ILE A 185 3.99 6.80 -10.30
C ILE A 185 2.48 7.09 -10.38
N ALA A 186 2.10 8.32 -10.76
CA ALA A 186 0.72 8.71 -10.94
C ALA A 186 0.04 7.88 -12.04
N THR A 187 0.73 7.61 -13.14
CA THR A 187 0.25 6.71 -14.20
C THR A 187 0.00 5.30 -13.64
N ALA A 188 0.95 4.74 -12.90
CA ALA A 188 0.80 3.42 -12.28
C ALA A 188 -0.39 3.36 -11.29
N TRP A 189 -0.65 4.43 -10.54
CA TRP A 189 -1.81 4.52 -9.66
C TRP A 189 -3.12 4.57 -10.46
N LEU A 190 -3.21 5.41 -11.49
CA LEU A 190 -4.40 5.50 -12.35
C LEU A 190 -4.68 4.17 -13.06
N GLU A 191 -3.67 3.55 -13.66
CA GLU A 191 -3.81 2.24 -14.32
C GLU A 191 -4.31 1.17 -13.35
N SER A 192 -3.80 1.15 -12.12
CA SER A 192 -4.20 0.17 -11.12
C SER A 192 -5.62 0.39 -10.61
N TYR A 193 -6.02 1.65 -10.47
CA TYR A 193 -7.40 2.02 -10.17
C TYR A 193 -8.36 1.50 -11.25
N PHE A 194 -8.13 1.91 -12.51
CA PHE A 194 -9.01 1.51 -13.61
C PHE A 194 -9.00 -0.01 -13.85
N ARG A 195 -7.85 -0.68 -13.66
CA ARG A 195 -7.78 -2.15 -13.76
C ARG A 195 -8.69 -2.84 -12.77
N ILE A 196 -8.77 -2.36 -11.52
CA ILE A 196 -9.61 -2.97 -10.48
C ILE A 196 -11.09 -2.63 -10.67
N THR A 197 -11.42 -1.40 -11.03
CA THR A 197 -12.83 -1.00 -11.25
C THR A 197 -13.41 -1.63 -12.51
N SER A 198 -12.61 -1.78 -13.57
CA SER A 198 -13.05 -2.42 -14.82
C SER A 198 -13.16 -3.94 -14.69
N ALA A 199 -12.34 -4.59 -13.85
CA ALA A 199 -12.45 -6.03 -13.60
C ALA A 199 -13.77 -6.40 -12.92
N GLU A 200 -14.28 -5.56 -12.03
CA GLU A 200 -15.59 -5.73 -11.39
C GLU A 200 -16.75 -5.47 -12.35
N ALA A 201 -16.57 -4.53 -13.28
CA ALA A 201 -17.58 -4.16 -14.26
C ALA A 201 -17.74 -5.19 -15.40
N ALA A 202 -16.82 -6.14 -15.54
CA ALA A 202 -16.93 -7.23 -16.51
C ALA A 202 -18.09 -8.15 -16.10
N PRO A 203 -19.22 -8.17 -16.84
CA PRO A 203 -20.30 -9.09 -16.56
C PRO A 203 -19.84 -10.51 -16.87
N ASP A 204 -20.37 -11.47 -16.11
CA ASP A 204 -20.30 -12.89 -16.42
C ASP A 204 -20.97 -13.13 -17.79
N ASP A 205 -20.17 -13.19 -18.86
CA ASP A 205 -20.60 -13.46 -20.25
C ASP A 205 -20.96 -14.96 -20.43
N THR A 206 -21.72 -15.51 -19.48
CA THR A 206 -22.24 -16.88 -19.50
C THR A 206 -23.65 -16.94 -20.10
N ASP A 207 -24.26 -15.81 -20.42
CA ASP A 207 -25.56 -15.76 -21.13
C ASP A 207 -25.37 -15.35 -22.60
N ARG A 208 -24.49 -16.06 -23.30
CA ARG A 208 -24.46 -16.04 -24.77
C ARG A 208 -25.57 -16.97 -25.25
N PRO A 209 -26.69 -16.48 -25.82
CA PRO A 209 -27.71 -17.38 -26.34
C PRO A 209 -27.08 -18.29 -27.38
N GLU A 210 -27.15 -19.60 -27.13
CA GLU A 210 -26.80 -20.62 -28.11
C GLU A 210 -27.54 -20.29 -29.41
N THR A 211 -26.76 -20.04 -30.45
CA THR A 211 -27.27 -20.02 -31.81
C THR A 211 -27.73 -21.43 -32.11
N SER A 212 -29.00 -21.73 -31.82
CA SER A 212 -29.69 -22.90 -32.34
C SER A 212 -29.65 -22.83 -33.86
N ASN A 213 -28.82 -23.67 -34.44
CA ASN A 213 -28.98 -24.20 -35.79
C ASN A 213 -29.62 -25.60 -35.65
N PRO A 214 -30.24 -26.23 -36.67
CA PRO A 214 -31.01 -25.78 -37.85
C PRO A 214 -32.39 -26.55 -37.90
N PRO A 215 -33.09 -26.78 -39.05
CA PRO A 215 -32.69 -27.89 -39.92
C PRO A 215 -32.86 -27.63 -41.43
N GLU A 216 -32.39 -28.64 -42.17
CA GLU A 216 -32.23 -28.82 -43.62
C GLU A 216 -33.49 -28.67 -44.48
N GLU A 217 -33.21 -28.45 -45.78
CA GLU A 217 -33.92 -28.92 -46.99
C GLU A 217 -35.46 -28.87 -47.03
N ASN A 218 -36.00 -28.06 -47.96
CA ASN A 218 -36.62 -28.58 -49.19
C ASN A 218 -37.12 -27.47 -50.14
N GLU A 219 -37.05 -27.80 -51.44
CA GLU A 219 -37.57 -27.17 -52.68
C GLU A 219 -36.67 -26.18 -53.44
#